data_AF-A0AAU6QPE0-F1
#
_entry.id   AF-A0AAU6QPE0-F1
#
_cell.length_a   1.000
_cell.length_b   1.000
_cell.length_c   1.000
_cell.angle_alpha   90.00
_cell.angle_beta   90.00
_cell.angle_gamma   90.00
#
_symmetry.space_group_name_H-M   'P 1'
#
loop_
_entity.id
_entity.type
_entity.pdbx_description
1 polymer ?
#
loop_
_entity_poly.entity_id
_entity_poly.type
_entity_poly.pdbx_seq_one_letter_code
_entity_poly.pdbx_strand_id
1 'polypeptide(L)'
;MQRIHRDPERFGPLELADCIGTARNIDLAQVDSAISFTELLGAARTDERLLHGKRVENMFEYVVASLGKSLIIKREDAGEITSLDPRVQPPDYRVVLKDGSEYLIEVKNCHVHGFDQAFSMSRKYLERLSAYANLFKRPLLLAIYWSSLRMWTVVKPEEVLTRRGAIQLKFADAMMHNWSVLLGDMMLSTIPPLTCRIWADKSKPRALQPDNTLRFIISAITFYAAGYEILTEEEKVWALYFMLHSRWTETKAEPVLNGDQLEYIEYESAPRDDTLEHDFQHLGTLSGMVSSYYNYLTVSEDGKVTRLTPSIGPAALSLSLREGFYGDVLKLWMFEVWPRSKPEGKLIEA
;
A
#
# COMPACT_ATOMS: atom_id res chain seq x y z
N MET A 1 5.93 12.06 5.35
CA MET A 1 5.50 11.96 6.76
C MET A 1 6.51 11.10 7.54
N GLN A 2 6.85 11.46 8.77
CA GLN A 2 7.79 10.70 9.62
C GLN A 2 7.06 10.08 10.81
N ARG A 3 7.51 8.90 11.24
CA ARG A 3 6.96 8.23 12.42
C ARG A 3 7.63 8.77 13.67
N ILE A 4 6.82 9.09 14.69
CA ILE A 4 7.34 9.44 16.02
C ILE A 4 7.56 8.14 16.78
N HIS A 5 8.81 7.86 17.15
CA HIS A 5 9.18 6.61 17.81
C HIS A 5 9.07 6.74 19.34
N ARG A 6 8.44 5.73 19.96
CA ARG A 6 8.64 5.43 21.38
C ARG A 6 9.82 4.47 21.51
N ASP A 7 10.47 4.47 22.67
CA ASP A 7 11.51 3.50 23.00
C ASP A 7 10.85 2.12 23.25
N PRO A 8 10.97 1.17 22.30
CA PRO A 8 10.26 -0.10 22.40
C PRO A 8 10.86 -1.00 23.48
N GLU A 9 12.16 -0.86 23.80
CA GLU A 9 12.85 -1.68 24.80
C GLU A 9 12.52 -1.21 26.22
N ARG A 10 12.27 0.10 26.39
CA ARG A 10 11.91 0.67 27.69
C ARG A 10 10.45 0.46 28.07
N PHE A 11 9.52 0.70 27.13
CA PHE A 11 8.08 0.69 27.45
C PHE A 11 7.37 -0.59 27.03
N GLY A 12 7.80 -1.23 25.94
CA GLY A 12 7.13 -2.40 25.38
C GLY A 12 7.07 -3.61 26.32
N PRO A 13 8.18 -4.05 26.94
CA PRO A 13 8.17 -5.17 27.88
C PRO A 13 7.25 -4.94 29.08
N LEU A 14 7.23 -3.70 29.61
CA LEU A 14 6.41 -3.35 30.76
C LEU A 14 4.92 -3.35 30.41
N GLU A 15 4.53 -2.74 29.28
CA GLU A 15 3.14 -2.75 28.80
C GLU A 15 2.64 -4.17 28.52
N LEU A 16 3.48 -5.02 27.90
CA LEU A 16 3.15 -6.43 27.64
C LEU A 16 2.93 -7.20 28.95
N ALA A 17 3.82 -7.02 29.93
CA ALA A 17 3.76 -7.71 31.20
C ALA A 17 2.52 -7.29 32.01
N ASP A 18 2.20 -5.99 32.05
CA ASP A 18 1.01 -5.47 32.73
C ASP A 18 -0.30 -5.96 32.11
N CYS A 19 -0.38 -5.94 30.77
CA CYS A 19 -1.54 -6.46 30.03
C CYS A 19 -1.79 -7.95 30.32
N ILE A 20 -0.75 -8.78 30.27
CA ILE A 20 -0.88 -10.22 30.48
C ILE A 20 -1.11 -10.54 31.97
N GLY A 21 -0.40 -9.85 32.86
CA GLY A 21 -0.56 -9.97 34.31
C GLY A 21 -2.00 -9.69 34.72
N THR A 22 -2.55 -8.56 34.28
CA THR A 22 -3.96 -8.20 34.51
C THR A 22 -4.92 -9.24 33.94
N ALA A 23 -4.74 -9.67 32.69
CA ALA A 23 -5.62 -10.63 32.03
C ALA A 23 -5.63 -12.02 32.71
N ARG A 24 -4.54 -12.41 33.36
CA ARG A 24 -4.38 -13.70 34.03
C ARG A 24 -4.45 -13.60 35.56
N ASN A 25 -4.66 -12.40 36.10
CA ASN A 25 -4.62 -12.11 37.54
C ASN A 25 -3.30 -12.57 38.19
N ILE A 26 -2.18 -12.18 37.59
CA ILE A 26 -0.80 -12.46 38.02
C ILE A 26 -0.13 -11.13 38.34
N ASP A 27 0.56 -11.06 39.49
CA ASP A 27 1.34 -9.88 39.86
C ASP A 27 2.44 -9.60 38.84
N LEU A 28 2.67 -8.32 38.52
CA LEU A 28 3.68 -7.90 37.55
C LEU A 28 5.07 -8.52 37.80
N ALA A 29 5.43 -8.69 39.07
CA ALA A 29 6.70 -9.27 39.50
C ALA A 29 6.83 -10.78 39.23
N GLN A 30 5.75 -11.47 38.85
CA GLN A 30 5.72 -12.91 38.61
C GLN A 30 5.50 -13.26 37.13
N VAL A 31 5.20 -12.27 36.29
CA VAL A 31 4.81 -12.50 34.89
C VAL A 31 5.89 -13.25 34.12
N ASP A 32 7.16 -12.84 34.23
CA ASP A 32 8.30 -13.45 33.55
C ASP A 32 8.47 -14.96 33.84
N SER A 33 8.15 -15.37 35.06
CA SER A 33 8.18 -16.78 35.48
C SER A 33 6.93 -17.57 35.09
N ALA A 34 5.79 -16.87 34.93
CA ALA A 34 4.48 -17.48 34.68
C ALA A 34 4.12 -17.58 33.19
N ILE A 35 4.82 -16.86 32.30
CA ILE A 35 4.56 -16.86 30.86
C ILE A 35 5.84 -17.07 30.05
N SER A 36 5.74 -17.85 28.98
CA SER A 36 6.79 -17.96 27.96
C SER A 36 6.47 -17.03 26.78
N PHE A 37 7.30 -16.01 26.58
CA PHE A 37 7.18 -15.13 25.40
C PHE A 37 7.27 -15.92 24.10
N THR A 38 8.12 -16.96 24.05
CA THR A 38 8.28 -17.84 22.90
C THR A 38 7.00 -18.59 22.56
N GLU A 39 6.27 -19.09 23.56
CA GLU A 39 5.00 -19.79 23.34
C GLU A 39 3.90 -18.85 22.85
N LEU A 40 3.77 -17.67 23.48
CA LEU A 40 2.79 -16.66 23.09
C LEU A 40 3.01 -16.19 21.65
N LEU A 41 4.28 -15.91 21.30
CA LEU A 41 4.64 -15.51 19.95
C LEU A 41 4.48 -16.66 18.96
N GLY A 42 4.78 -17.90 19.37
CA GLY A 42 4.56 -19.10 18.56
C GLY A 42 3.10 -19.26 18.16
N ALA A 43 2.17 -19.13 19.11
CA ALA A 43 0.73 -19.21 18.84
C ALA A 43 0.23 -18.09 17.92
N ALA A 44 0.71 -16.85 18.11
CA ALA A 44 0.34 -15.74 17.25
C ALA A 44 0.89 -15.91 15.81
N ARG A 45 2.05 -16.55 15.65
CA ARG A 45 2.68 -16.78 14.33
C ARG A 45 1.98 -17.86 13.51
N THR A 46 1.31 -18.81 14.15
CA THR A 46 0.57 -19.86 13.43
C THR A 46 -0.80 -19.40 12.95
N ASP A 47 -1.30 -18.26 13.42
CA ASP A 47 -2.52 -17.64 12.90
C ASP A 47 -2.22 -16.74 11.70
N GLU A 48 -2.18 -17.34 10.51
CA GLU A 48 -1.94 -16.62 9.25
C GLU A 48 -2.98 -15.53 9.01
N ARG A 49 -4.25 -15.76 9.39
CA ARG A 49 -5.31 -14.77 9.19
C ARG A 49 -5.04 -13.52 10.02
N LEU A 50 -4.63 -13.69 11.28
CA LEU A 50 -4.24 -12.58 12.15
C LEU A 50 -3.03 -11.84 11.60
N LEU A 51 -1.98 -12.55 11.18
CA LEU A 51 -0.77 -11.94 10.61
C LEU A 51 -1.07 -11.12 9.36
N HIS A 52 -1.82 -11.68 8.42
CA HIS A 52 -2.21 -10.97 7.19
C HIS A 52 -3.11 -9.78 7.49
N GLY A 53 -4.07 -9.93 8.40
CA GLY A 53 -4.94 -8.84 8.87
C GLY A 53 -4.14 -7.68 9.45
N LYS A 54 -3.26 -7.96 10.42
CA LYS A 54 -2.46 -6.93 11.09
C LYS A 54 -1.44 -6.27 10.16
N ARG A 55 -0.88 -7.03 9.21
CA ARG A 55 0.02 -6.48 8.19
C ARG A 55 -0.72 -5.49 7.29
N VAL A 56 -1.93 -5.81 6.83
CA VAL A 56 -2.73 -4.91 5.99
C VAL A 56 -3.16 -3.66 6.75
N GLU A 57 -3.52 -3.81 8.02
CA GLU A 57 -3.79 -2.67 8.91
C GLU A 57 -2.57 -1.74 9.03
N ASN A 58 -1.36 -2.30 9.21
CA ASN A 58 -0.13 -1.50 9.23
C ASN A 58 0.19 -0.88 7.85
N MET A 59 -0.06 -1.61 6.76
CA MET A 59 0.16 -1.14 5.39
C MET A 59 -0.70 0.09 5.07
N PHE A 60 -1.92 0.17 5.61
CA PHE A 60 -2.79 1.32 5.41
C PHE A 60 -2.14 2.66 5.84
N GLU A 61 -1.48 2.68 7.00
CA GLU A 61 -0.74 3.85 7.50
C GLU A 61 0.31 4.31 6.47
N TYR A 62 1.05 3.37 5.89
CA TYR A 62 2.08 3.63 4.88
C TYR A 62 1.48 4.13 3.57
N VAL A 63 0.38 3.52 3.13
CA VAL A 63 -0.36 3.94 1.93
C VAL A 63 -0.81 5.39 2.10
N VAL A 64 -1.61 5.70 3.11
CA VAL A 64 -2.20 7.03 3.29
C VAL A 64 -1.16 8.13 3.54
N ALA A 65 -0.06 7.80 4.23
CA ALA A 65 1.07 8.71 4.37
C ALA A 65 1.78 8.99 3.04
N SER A 66 1.83 8.01 2.13
CA SER A 66 2.52 8.11 0.84
C SER A 66 1.71 8.81 -0.23
N LEU A 67 0.37 8.80 -0.12
CA LEU A 67 -0.57 9.49 -1.02
C LEU A 67 -0.54 11.02 -0.89
N GLY A 68 0.04 11.56 0.19
CA GLY A 68 0.38 12.98 0.29
C GLY A 68 -0.75 13.94 0.68
N LYS A 69 -2.00 13.50 0.85
CA LYS A 69 -3.10 14.36 1.38
C LYS A 69 -3.23 14.34 2.91
N SER A 70 -2.63 13.37 3.60
CA SER A 70 -2.67 13.28 5.06
C SER A 70 -1.67 14.22 5.75
N LEU A 71 -2.10 14.78 6.89
CA LEU A 71 -1.31 15.60 7.79
C LEU A 71 -0.94 14.82 9.06
N ILE A 72 -1.90 14.11 9.66
CA ILE A 72 -1.73 13.27 10.85
C ILE A 72 -2.44 11.93 10.63
N ILE A 73 -1.80 10.84 11.05
CA ILE A 73 -2.36 9.50 11.09
C ILE A 73 -2.08 8.96 12.49
N LYS A 74 -3.12 8.63 13.22
CA LYS A 74 -3.05 8.08 14.58
C LYS A 74 -3.76 6.74 14.58
N ARG A 75 -3.17 5.72 15.21
CA ARG A 75 -3.90 4.50 15.57
C ARG A 75 -4.90 4.83 16.67
N GLU A 76 -6.17 4.65 16.36
CA GLU A 76 -7.27 5.06 17.25
C GLU A 76 -7.66 3.95 18.22
N ASP A 77 -7.44 2.70 17.83
CA ASP A 77 -7.59 1.49 18.66
C ASP A 77 -6.36 1.19 19.53
N ALA A 78 -5.27 1.94 19.37
CA ALA A 78 -4.05 1.75 20.15
C ALA A 78 -4.14 2.42 21.53
N GLY A 79 -4.03 1.60 22.57
CA GLY A 79 -4.10 2.01 23.98
C GLY A 79 -5.42 1.63 24.62
N GLU A 80 -5.58 1.96 25.89
CA GLU A 80 -6.79 1.64 26.64
C GLU A 80 -7.89 2.66 26.40
N ILE A 81 -9.13 2.16 26.30
CA ILE A 81 -10.33 2.99 26.25
C ILE A 81 -11.27 2.55 27.36
N THR A 82 -11.57 3.49 28.25
CA THR A 82 -12.62 3.32 29.27
C THR A 82 -13.87 4.01 28.77
N SER A 83 -14.99 3.28 28.71
CA SER A 83 -16.29 3.78 28.25
C SER A 83 -17.39 3.28 29.17
N LEU A 84 -18.35 4.16 29.47
CA LEU A 84 -19.60 3.77 30.14
C LEU A 84 -20.52 2.94 29.23
N ASP A 85 -20.40 3.11 27.91
CA ASP A 85 -21.13 2.30 26.94
C ASP A 85 -20.23 1.16 26.43
N PRO A 86 -20.54 -0.12 26.78
CA PRO A 86 -19.74 -1.27 26.36
C PRO A 86 -19.87 -1.56 24.85
N ARG A 87 -20.76 -0.86 24.15
CA ARG A 87 -20.95 -1.00 22.69
C ARG A 87 -20.03 -0.05 21.92
N VAL A 88 -19.32 0.86 22.55
CA VAL A 88 -18.38 1.74 21.84
C VAL A 88 -17.15 0.92 21.44
N GLN A 89 -16.76 1.00 20.17
CA GLN A 89 -15.52 0.38 19.69
C GLN A 89 -14.75 1.39 18.82
N PRO A 90 -13.48 1.69 19.14
CA PRO A 90 -12.65 2.53 18.27
C PRO A 90 -12.43 1.84 16.93
N PRO A 91 -12.39 2.60 15.82
CA PRO A 91 -11.84 2.10 14.56
C PRO A 91 -10.31 2.06 14.62
N ASP A 92 -9.69 1.45 13.62
CA ASP A 92 -8.22 1.28 13.58
C ASP A 92 -7.45 2.61 13.54
N TYR A 93 -7.92 3.62 12.78
CA TYR A 93 -7.20 4.88 12.60
C TYR A 93 -8.07 6.13 12.72
N ARG A 94 -7.43 7.23 13.08
CA ARG A 94 -7.88 8.61 12.85
C ARG A 94 -6.90 9.29 11.89
N VAL A 95 -7.43 9.85 10.81
CA VAL A 95 -6.66 10.57 9.78
C VAL A 95 -7.12 12.02 9.72
N VAL A 96 -6.17 12.94 9.84
CA VAL A 96 -6.37 14.38 9.62
C VAL A 96 -5.75 14.72 8.27
N LEU A 97 -6.52 15.31 7.36
CA LEU A 97 -6.06 15.74 6.05
C LEU A 97 -5.52 17.17 6.07
N LYS A 98 -4.79 17.55 5.02
CA LYS A 98 -4.21 18.89 4.86
C LYS A 98 -5.23 20.02 4.82
N ASP A 99 -6.47 19.73 4.39
CA ASP A 99 -7.59 20.68 4.39
C ASP A 99 -8.27 20.83 5.76
N GLY A 100 -7.79 20.10 6.78
CA GLY A 100 -8.35 20.10 8.13
C GLY A 100 -9.53 19.15 8.32
N SER A 101 -10.00 18.47 7.27
CA SER A 101 -10.99 17.40 7.42
C SER A 101 -10.39 16.22 8.18
N GLU A 102 -11.26 15.52 8.92
CA GLU A 102 -10.85 14.43 9.79
C GLU A 102 -11.77 13.23 9.60
N TYR A 103 -11.18 12.04 9.54
CA TYR A 103 -11.89 10.79 9.35
C TYR A 103 -11.43 9.75 10.35
N LEU A 104 -12.40 9.00 10.86
CA LEU A 104 -12.17 7.74 11.56
C LEU A 104 -12.23 6.61 10.53
N ILE A 105 -11.26 5.71 10.53
CA ILE A 105 -11.09 4.73 9.46
C ILE A 105 -10.90 3.34 10.06
N GLU A 106 -11.81 2.45 9.68
CA GLU A 106 -11.72 1.02 9.93
C GLU A 106 -11.06 0.34 8.73
N VAL A 107 -10.02 -0.45 8.95
CA VAL A 107 -9.26 -1.16 7.92
C VAL A 107 -9.67 -2.63 7.88
N LYS A 108 -9.87 -3.14 6.67
CA LYS A 108 -10.21 -4.55 6.45
C LYS A 108 -9.41 -5.12 5.29
N ASN A 109 -8.86 -6.31 5.50
CA ASN A 109 -8.33 -7.13 4.43
C ASN A 109 -9.43 -8.03 3.87
N CYS A 110 -9.60 -8.04 2.55
CA CYS A 110 -10.51 -8.92 1.84
C CYS A 110 -9.73 -9.69 0.77
N HIS A 111 -9.80 -11.02 0.83
CA HIS A 111 -9.29 -11.87 -0.23
C HIS A 111 -10.49 -12.45 -0.99
N VAL A 112 -10.55 -12.19 -2.29
CA VAL A 112 -11.62 -12.69 -3.16
C VAL A 112 -11.06 -13.65 -4.20
N HIS A 113 -11.72 -14.79 -4.37
CA HIS A 113 -11.39 -15.78 -5.41
C HIS A 113 -12.13 -15.52 -6.74
N GLY A 114 -13.10 -14.61 -6.74
CA GLY A 114 -13.84 -14.18 -7.92
C GLY A 114 -14.63 -12.90 -7.65
N PHE A 115 -15.02 -12.19 -8.70
CA PHE A 115 -15.68 -10.88 -8.61
C PHE A 115 -17.06 -10.90 -7.93
N ASP A 116 -17.68 -12.07 -7.82
CA ASP A 116 -18.98 -12.24 -7.15
C ASP A 116 -18.90 -12.38 -5.63
N GLN A 117 -17.71 -12.64 -5.08
CA GLN A 117 -17.53 -12.78 -3.65
C GLN A 117 -17.61 -11.40 -2.96
N ALA A 118 -18.52 -11.29 -1.98
CA ALA A 118 -18.73 -10.05 -1.25
C ALA A 118 -17.84 -9.97 0.00
N PHE A 119 -17.33 -8.77 0.29
CA PHE A 119 -16.92 -8.37 1.62
C PHE A 119 -18.16 -8.25 2.52
N SER A 120 -18.08 -8.76 3.75
CA SER A 120 -19.20 -8.71 4.69
C SER A 120 -18.80 -8.12 6.03
N MET A 121 -19.71 -7.34 6.60
CA MET A 121 -19.58 -6.80 7.95
C MET A 121 -20.94 -6.81 8.66
N SER A 122 -20.96 -7.33 9.88
CA SER A 122 -22.20 -7.46 10.64
C SER A 122 -22.74 -6.10 11.08
N ARG A 123 -24.08 -5.99 11.16
CA ARG A 123 -24.76 -4.81 11.69
C ARG A 123 -24.25 -4.43 13.08
N LYS A 124 -24.16 -5.42 13.99
CA LYS A 124 -23.72 -5.20 15.38
C LYS A 124 -22.33 -4.57 15.41
N TYR A 125 -21.41 -5.03 14.56
CA TYR A 125 -20.06 -4.46 14.51
C TYR A 125 -20.07 -3.01 14.01
N LEU A 126 -20.81 -2.73 12.93
CA LEU A 126 -20.96 -1.39 12.38
C LEU A 126 -21.60 -0.41 13.36
N GLU A 127 -22.62 -0.84 14.11
CA GLU A 127 -23.27 -0.01 15.13
C GLU A 127 -22.29 0.41 16.23
N ARG A 128 -21.35 -0.46 16.60
CA ARG A 128 -20.31 -0.16 17.61
C ARG A 128 -19.30 0.89 17.13
N LEU A 129 -18.83 0.74 15.89
CA LEU A 129 -17.95 1.72 15.25
C LEU A 129 -18.66 3.07 15.06
N SER A 130 -19.92 3.03 14.62
CA SER A 130 -20.74 4.23 14.41
C SER A 130 -21.02 4.95 15.73
N ALA A 131 -21.26 4.20 16.82
CA ALA A 131 -21.41 4.78 18.16
C ALA A 131 -20.16 5.55 18.59
N TYR A 132 -18.97 4.99 18.36
CA TYR A 132 -17.70 5.70 18.59
C TYR A 132 -17.59 6.96 17.72
N ALA A 133 -17.82 6.83 16.41
CA ALA A 133 -17.71 7.93 15.47
C ALA A 133 -18.66 9.10 15.81
N ASN A 134 -19.89 8.78 16.23
CA ASN A 134 -20.87 9.75 16.69
C ASN A 134 -20.46 10.46 17.99
N LEU A 135 -19.87 9.73 18.95
CA LEU A 135 -19.38 10.30 20.21
C LEU A 135 -18.30 11.36 19.95
N PHE A 136 -17.38 11.08 19.03
CA PHE A 136 -16.29 11.99 18.66
C PHE A 136 -16.68 13.00 17.57
N LYS A 137 -17.90 12.91 17.02
CA LYS A 137 -18.41 13.76 15.92
C LYS A 137 -17.44 13.79 14.73
N ARG A 138 -17.01 12.60 14.30
CA ARG A 138 -16.13 12.41 13.15
C ARG A 138 -16.74 11.39 12.18
N PRO A 139 -16.71 11.63 10.86
CA PRO A 139 -17.19 10.66 9.88
C PRO A 139 -16.40 9.35 9.95
N LEU A 140 -17.10 8.23 9.75
CA LEU A 140 -16.51 6.88 9.68
C LEU A 140 -16.32 6.48 8.21
N LEU A 141 -15.15 5.96 7.87
CA LEU A 141 -14.84 5.34 6.58
C LEU A 141 -14.40 3.90 6.79
N LEU A 142 -14.64 3.06 5.79
CA LEU A 142 -14.10 1.70 5.73
C LEU A 142 -13.07 1.63 4.60
N ALA A 143 -11.81 1.38 4.95
CA ALA A 143 -10.74 1.11 4.00
C ALA A 143 -10.61 -0.40 3.78
N ILE A 144 -11.02 -0.88 2.62
CA ILE A 144 -11.02 -2.31 2.27
C ILE A 144 -9.90 -2.56 1.26
N TYR A 145 -8.93 -3.40 1.65
CA TYR A 145 -7.89 -3.88 0.76
C TYR A 145 -8.32 -5.19 0.10
N TRP A 146 -8.52 -5.16 -1.21
CA TRP A 146 -8.85 -6.32 -2.04
C TRP A 146 -7.54 -7.01 -2.44
N SER A 147 -7.02 -7.85 -1.56
CA SER A 147 -5.65 -8.39 -1.64
C SER A 147 -5.33 -9.16 -2.93
N SER A 148 -6.28 -9.91 -3.50
CA SER A 148 -6.09 -10.60 -4.78
C SER A 148 -6.02 -9.64 -5.99
N LEU A 149 -6.58 -8.43 -5.85
CA LEU A 149 -6.59 -7.40 -6.87
C LEU A 149 -5.52 -6.31 -6.63
N ARG A 150 -4.88 -6.32 -5.46
CA ARG A 150 -3.92 -5.28 -5.00
C ARG A 150 -4.50 -3.86 -5.06
N MET A 151 -5.78 -3.72 -4.70
CA MET A 151 -6.49 -2.44 -4.77
C MET A 151 -7.14 -2.08 -3.44
N TRP A 152 -7.21 -0.78 -3.17
CA TRP A 152 -7.94 -0.23 -2.04
C TRP A 152 -9.24 0.42 -2.51
N THR A 153 -10.30 0.19 -1.74
CA THR A 153 -11.51 1.02 -1.80
C THR A 153 -11.77 1.63 -0.43
N VAL A 154 -12.08 2.92 -0.39
CA VAL A 154 -12.53 3.61 0.81
C VAL A 154 -13.99 3.93 0.64
N VAL A 155 -14.86 3.41 1.51
CA VAL A 155 -16.31 3.59 1.39
C VAL A 155 -16.89 4.22 2.65
N LYS A 156 -17.96 4.99 2.49
CA LYS A 156 -18.79 5.46 3.60
C LYS A 156 -19.80 4.36 3.95
N PRO A 157 -19.87 3.87 5.20
CA PRO A 157 -20.77 2.80 5.57
C PRO A 157 -22.21 3.03 5.12
N GLU A 158 -22.73 4.24 5.32
CA GLU A 158 -24.11 4.65 5.03
C GLU A 158 -24.50 4.53 3.54
N GLU A 159 -23.54 4.58 2.62
CA GLU A 159 -23.78 4.46 1.18
C GLU A 159 -23.94 3.00 0.73
N VAL A 160 -23.53 2.04 1.56
CA VAL A 160 -23.41 0.62 1.18
C VAL A 160 -24.14 -0.35 2.14
N LEU A 161 -25.01 0.19 3.01
CA LEU A 161 -25.83 -0.63 3.90
C LEU A 161 -26.89 -1.41 3.13
N THR A 162 -27.01 -2.70 3.45
CA THR A 162 -28.18 -3.50 3.08
C THR A 162 -29.43 -3.01 3.84
N ARG A 163 -30.62 -3.42 3.38
CA ARG A 163 -31.88 -3.17 4.12
C ARG A 163 -31.88 -3.66 5.57
N ARG A 164 -30.99 -4.62 5.91
CA ARG A 164 -30.83 -5.16 7.26
C ARG A 164 -29.81 -4.40 8.10
N GLY A 165 -29.18 -3.33 7.59
CA GLY A 165 -28.16 -2.55 8.29
C GLY A 165 -26.78 -3.22 8.39
N ALA A 166 -26.56 -4.32 7.67
CA ALA A 166 -25.25 -4.95 7.51
C ALA A 166 -24.62 -4.56 6.17
N ILE A 167 -23.33 -4.84 5.97
CA ILE A 167 -22.65 -4.66 4.67
C ILE A 167 -22.46 -6.02 4.00
N GLN A 168 -22.77 -6.05 2.70
CA GLN A 168 -22.46 -7.12 1.75
C GLN A 168 -22.06 -6.43 0.44
N LEU A 169 -20.77 -6.25 0.23
CA LEU A 169 -20.23 -5.37 -0.80
C LEU A 169 -19.33 -6.17 -1.75
N LYS A 170 -19.69 -6.26 -3.03
CA LYS A 170 -18.80 -6.82 -4.05
C LYS A 170 -17.77 -5.78 -4.49
N PHE A 171 -16.68 -6.22 -5.11
CA PHE A 171 -15.63 -5.31 -5.57
C PHE A 171 -16.13 -4.24 -6.54
N ALA A 172 -16.95 -4.62 -7.53
CA ALA A 172 -17.49 -3.68 -8.51
C ALA A 172 -18.33 -2.57 -7.85
N ASP A 173 -19.20 -2.94 -6.90
CA ASP A 173 -19.99 -1.98 -6.13
C ASP A 173 -19.09 -1.10 -5.25
N ALA A 174 -18.07 -1.68 -4.61
CA ALA A 174 -17.11 -0.93 -3.81
C ALA A 174 -16.38 0.14 -4.62
N MET A 175 -16.03 -0.16 -5.88
CA MET A 175 -15.42 0.80 -6.81
C MET A 175 -16.37 1.95 -7.16
N MET A 176 -17.67 1.69 -7.33
CA MET A 176 -18.66 2.74 -7.59
C MET A 176 -18.85 3.71 -6.41
N HIS A 177 -18.55 3.25 -5.20
CA HIS A 177 -18.62 4.01 -3.94
C HIS A 177 -17.23 4.40 -3.39
N ASN A 178 -16.20 4.35 -4.22
CA ASN A 178 -14.83 4.53 -3.79
C ASN A 178 -14.45 6.02 -3.60
N TRP A 179 -14.26 6.42 -2.34
CA TRP A 179 -13.80 7.72 -1.89
C TRP A 179 -12.27 7.78 -1.65
N SER A 180 -11.47 6.83 -2.16
CA SER A 180 -10.00 6.83 -1.95
C SER A 180 -9.31 8.13 -2.41
N VAL A 181 -9.91 8.88 -3.34
CA VAL A 181 -9.47 10.22 -3.77
C VAL A 181 -9.38 11.23 -2.61
N LEU A 182 -10.21 11.08 -1.57
CA LEU A 182 -10.14 11.89 -0.35
C LEU A 182 -8.78 11.74 0.33
N LEU A 183 -8.23 10.53 0.33
CA LEU A 183 -6.93 10.23 0.94
C LEU A 183 -5.76 10.51 -0.01
N GLY A 184 -6.03 10.91 -1.25
CA GLY A 184 -5.03 11.24 -2.28
C GLY A 184 -4.72 10.13 -3.26
N ASP A 185 -5.56 9.09 -3.33
CA ASP A 185 -5.37 8.04 -4.32
C ASP A 185 -5.75 8.51 -5.72
N MET A 186 -5.05 7.98 -6.72
CA MET A 186 -5.23 8.31 -8.13
C MET A 186 -4.85 7.10 -9.00
N MET A 187 -5.44 7.03 -10.20
CA MET A 187 -4.98 6.12 -11.24
C MET A 187 -3.86 6.78 -12.03
N LEU A 188 -2.80 6.03 -12.30
CA LEU A 188 -1.63 6.50 -13.02
C LEU A 188 -1.51 5.78 -14.36
N SER A 189 -1.11 6.53 -15.38
CA SER A 189 -0.80 5.99 -16.70
C SER A 189 0.43 6.66 -17.28
N THR A 190 1.14 5.93 -18.13
CA THR A 190 2.33 6.41 -18.82
C THR A 190 2.41 5.80 -20.21
N ILE A 191 3.34 6.28 -21.04
CA ILE A 191 3.58 5.72 -22.37
C ILE A 191 4.36 4.39 -22.26
N PRO A 192 3.89 3.29 -22.89
CA PRO A 192 4.64 2.04 -22.93
C PRO A 192 5.62 1.99 -24.12
N PRO A 193 6.62 1.10 -24.08
CA PRO A 193 7.10 0.39 -22.90
C PRO A 193 7.99 1.29 -22.03
N LEU A 194 8.20 0.88 -20.77
CA LEU A 194 9.28 1.39 -19.94
C LEU A 194 10.48 0.45 -20.04
N THR A 195 11.67 0.99 -20.27
CA THR A 195 12.89 0.21 -20.43
C THR A 195 13.97 0.66 -19.45
N CYS A 196 14.67 -0.29 -18.84
CA CYS A 196 15.87 -0.07 -18.04
C CYS A 196 17.05 -0.75 -18.72
N ARG A 197 18.14 -0.01 -18.95
CA ARG A 197 19.39 -0.56 -19.48
C ARG A 197 20.50 -0.44 -18.44
N ILE A 198 21.13 -1.57 -18.13
CA ILE A 198 22.32 -1.66 -17.28
C ILE A 198 23.54 -1.78 -18.19
N TRP A 199 24.30 -0.70 -18.32
CA TRP A 199 25.42 -0.62 -19.24
C TRP A 199 26.70 -1.20 -18.66
N ALA A 200 27.46 -1.92 -19.50
CA ALA A 200 28.78 -2.40 -19.13
C ALA A 200 29.83 -1.30 -19.29
N ASP A 201 30.82 -1.27 -18.39
CA ASP A 201 32.01 -0.43 -18.54
C ASP A 201 32.87 -0.95 -19.70
N LYS A 202 32.97 -0.15 -20.76
CA LYS A 202 33.72 -0.52 -21.97
C LYS A 202 35.24 -0.60 -21.74
N SER A 203 35.74 -0.08 -20.63
CA SER A 203 37.15 -0.18 -20.23
C SER A 203 37.48 -1.44 -19.42
N LYS A 204 36.47 -2.22 -19.03
CA LYS A 204 36.62 -3.43 -18.18
C LYS A 204 36.26 -4.70 -18.95
N PRO A 205 36.71 -5.88 -18.46
CA PRO A 205 36.28 -7.17 -19.01
C PRO A 205 34.75 -7.30 -19.00
N ARG A 206 34.20 -7.73 -20.14
CA ARG A 206 32.76 -7.91 -20.35
C ARG A 206 32.44 -8.97 -21.42
N ALA A 207 33.39 -9.86 -21.66
CA ALA A 207 33.27 -10.93 -22.64
C ALA A 207 32.44 -12.10 -22.09
N LEU A 208 31.56 -12.67 -22.92
CA LEU A 208 30.86 -13.91 -22.61
C LEU A 208 31.87 -15.03 -22.36
N GLN A 209 31.69 -15.75 -21.26
CA GLN A 209 32.55 -16.88 -20.89
C GLN A 209 32.03 -18.18 -21.53
N PRO A 210 32.88 -19.22 -21.66
CA PRO A 210 32.48 -20.51 -22.25
C PRO A 210 31.34 -21.23 -21.52
N ASP A 211 31.09 -20.90 -20.25
CA ASP A 211 30.01 -21.44 -19.42
C ASP A 211 28.69 -20.65 -19.54
N ASN A 212 28.58 -19.77 -20.55
CA ASN A 212 27.47 -18.85 -20.75
C ASN A 212 27.23 -17.87 -19.58
N THR A 213 28.27 -17.58 -18.79
CA THR A 213 28.21 -16.53 -17.76
C THR A 213 28.87 -15.24 -18.22
N LEU A 214 28.42 -14.12 -17.63
CA LEU A 214 28.98 -12.80 -17.84
C LEU A 214 29.37 -12.19 -16.49
N ARG A 215 30.57 -11.63 -16.43
CA ARG A 215 31.02 -10.78 -15.31
C ARG A 215 31.46 -9.45 -15.89
N PHE A 216 30.87 -8.38 -15.41
CA PHE A 216 31.15 -7.04 -15.90
C PHE A 216 30.98 -6.02 -14.78
N ILE A 217 31.52 -4.83 -14.99
CA ILE A 217 31.33 -3.67 -14.11
C ILE A 217 30.25 -2.79 -14.73
N ILE A 218 29.27 -2.38 -13.93
CA ILE A 218 28.21 -1.47 -14.35
C ILE A 218 28.81 -0.07 -14.49
N SER A 219 28.67 0.56 -15.65
CA SER A 219 29.08 1.95 -15.90
C SER A 219 27.94 2.94 -15.69
N ALA A 220 26.72 2.56 -16.07
CA ALA A 220 25.54 3.40 -15.98
C ALA A 220 24.25 2.57 -15.94
N ILE A 221 23.19 3.19 -15.42
CA ILE A 221 21.81 2.71 -15.53
C ILE A 221 21.01 3.84 -16.19
N THR A 222 20.35 3.54 -17.30
CA THR A 222 19.55 4.52 -18.07
C THR A 222 18.13 4.00 -18.25
N PHE A 223 17.16 4.91 -18.26
CA PHE A 223 15.74 4.59 -18.38
C PHE A 223 15.17 5.20 -19.66
N TYR A 224 14.17 4.54 -20.25
CA TYR A 224 13.50 5.00 -21.45
C TYR A 224 11.99 4.83 -21.31
N ALA A 225 11.24 5.72 -21.95
CA ALA A 225 9.80 5.58 -22.15
C ALA A 225 9.51 5.69 -23.64
N ALA A 226 8.83 4.69 -24.21
CA ALA A 226 8.56 4.59 -25.65
C ALA A 226 9.83 4.77 -26.53
N GLY A 227 10.97 4.26 -26.06
CA GLY A 227 12.27 4.34 -26.76
C GLY A 227 13.03 5.67 -26.61
N TYR A 228 12.47 6.68 -25.94
CA TYR A 228 13.15 7.94 -25.66
C TYR A 228 13.80 7.93 -24.29
N GLU A 229 15.04 8.40 -24.18
CA GLU A 229 15.80 8.38 -22.92
C GLU A 229 15.26 9.39 -21.92
N ILE A 230 15.04 8.94 -20.69
CA ILE A 230 14.65 9.75 -19.56
C ILE A 230 15.91 10.35 -18.93
N LEU A 231 16.01 11.68 -18.96
CA LEU A 231 17.21 12.39 -18.51
C LEU A 231 17.13 12.92 -17.08
N THR A 232 15.93 13.23 -16.59
CA THR A 232 15.75 13.81 -15.24
C THR A 232 15.77 12.73 -14.16
N GLU A 233 16.43 13.00 -13.04
CA GLU A 233 16.52 12.03 -11.94
C GLU A 233 15.15 11.69 -11.33
N GLU A 234 14.24 12.68 -11.29
CA GLU A 234 12.87 12.49 -10.81
C GLU A 234 12.11 11.46 -11.67
N GLU A 235 12.09 11.63 -13.00
CA GLU A 235 11.44 10.68 -13.89
C GLU A 235 12.13 9.31 -13.92
N LYS A 236 13.47 9.24 -13.75
CA LYS A 236 14.18 7.95 -13.64
C LYS A 236 13.74 7.16 -12.40
N VAL A 237 13.61 7.83 -11.25
CA VAL A 237 13.10 7.22 -10.02
C VAL A 237 11.69 6.70 -10.22
N TRP A 238 10.82 7.48 -10.87
CA TRP A 238 9.45 7.07 -11.16
C TRP A 238 9.38 5.91 -12.15
N ALA A 239 10.16 5.94 -13.23
CA ALA A 239 10.23 4.85 -14.20
C ALA A 239 10.63 3.53 -13.52
N LEU A 240 11.69 3.55 -12.71
CA LEU A 240 12.10 2.37 -11.94
C LEU A 240 10.98 1.90 -10.99
N TYR A 241 10.35 2.81 -10.26
CA TYR A 241 9.26 2.47 -9.36
C TYR A 241 8.08 1.84 -10.09
N PHE A 242 7.69 2.38 -11.26
CA PHE A 242 6.62 1.86 -12.08
C PHE A 242 6.95 0.47 -12.63
N MET A 243 8.17 0.26 -13.14
CA MET A 243 8.61 -1.05 -13.62
C MET A 243 8.54 -2.13 -12.52
N LEU A 244 8.82 -1.76 -11.26
CA LEU A 244 8.86 -2.71 -10.14
C LEU A 244 7.52 -2.91 -9.42
N HIS A 245 6.67 -1.87 -9.37
CA HIS A 245 5.54 -1.83 -8.44
C HIS A 245 4.18 -1.60 -9.10
N SER A 246 4.14 -1.29 -10.40
CA SER A 246 2.90 -1.19 -11.16
C SER A 246 2.30 -2.57 -11.47
N ARG A 247 1.21 -2.57 -12.24
CA ARG A 247 0.59 -3.79 -12.77
C ARG A 247 1.23 -4.30 -14.07
N TRP A 248 2.19 -3.57 -14.63
CA TRP A 248 2.91 -3.99 -15.81
C TRP A 248 3.81 -5.19 -15.50
N THR A 249 4.08 -5.99 -16.53
CA THR A 249 4.88 -7.21 -16.42
C THR A 249 6.21 -7.02 -17.12
N GLU A 250 7.25 -7.68 -16.61
CA GLU A 250 8.52 -7.79 -17.33
C GLU A 250 8.28 -8.61 -18.62
N THR A 251 8.50 -7.98 -19.77
CA THR A 251 8.32 -8.59 -21.10
C THR A 251 9.65 -9.00 -21.73
N LYS A 252 10.76 -8.43 -21.26
CA LYS A 252 12.11 -8.69 -21.77
C LYS A 252 13.14 -8.54 -20.66
N ALA A 253 14.12 -9.45 -20.65
CA ALA A 253 15.31 -9.40 -19.79
C ALA A 253 16.49 -10.05 -20.52
N GLU A 254 17.11 -9.30 -21.44
CA GLU A 254 18.06 -9.87 -22.41
C GLU A 254 19.40 -9.10 -22.45
N PRO A 255 20.54 -9.79 -22.55
CA PRO A 255 21.82 -9.15 -22.81
C PRO A 255 21.92 -8.73 -24.28
N VAL A 256 22.34 -7.50 -24.54
CA VAL A 256 22.68 -7.01 -25.88
C VAL A 256 24.19 -7.09 -26.04
N LEU A 257 24.62 -7.93 -27.00
CA LEU A 257 26.03 -8.18 -27.28
C LEU A 257 26.47 -7.52 -28.59
N ASN A 258 27.73 -7.13 -28.66
CA ASN A 258 28.44 -6.76 -29.88
C ASN A 258 29.60 -7.74 -30.07
N GLY A 259 29.37 -8.76 -30.92
CA GLY A 259 30.18 -9.98 -30.89
C GLY A 259 30.03 -10.69 -29.55
N ASP A 260 31.14 -11.04 -28.91
CA ASP A 260 31.15 -11.68 -27.58
C ASP A 260 31.22 -10.67 -26.42
N GLN A 261 31.17 -9.35 -26.70
CA GLN A 261 31.26 -8.31 -25.68
C GLN A 261 29.87 -7.80 -25.31
N LEU A 262 29.56 -7.78 -24.01
CA LEU A 262 28.33 -7.17 -23.52
C LEU A 262 28.35 -5.65 -23.72
N GLU A 263 27.28 -5.10 -24.31
CA GLU A 263 27.04 -3.66 -24.35
C GLU A 263 26.20 -3.24 -23.13
N TYR A 264 25.03 -3.86 -22.96
CA TYR A 264 24.12 -3.65 -21.83
C TYR A 264 23.17 -4.83 -21.63
N ILE A 265 22.54 -4.91 -20.46
CA ILE A 265 21.38 -5.76 -20.22
C ILE A 265 20.13 -4.88 -20.29
N GLU A 266 19.14 -5.31 -21.05
CA GLU A 266 17.87 -4.58 -21.23
C GLU A 266 16.74 -5.30 -20.51
N TYR A 267 16.06 -4.57 -19.64
CA TYR A 267 14.82 -4.96 -19.00
C TYR A 267 13.69 -4.11 -19.55
N GLU A 268 12.59 -4.73 -19.97
CA GLU A 268 11.40 -4.05 -20.47
C GLU A 268 10.20 -4.40 -19.61
N SER A 269 9.40 -3.38 -19.30
CA SER A 269 8.11 -3.51 -18.64
C SER A 269 7.02 -2.90 -19.52
N ALA A 270 5.96 -3.66 -19.75
CA ALA A 270 4.84 -3.27 -20.59
C ALA A 270 3.51 -3.78 -19.99
N PRO A 271 2.37 -3.17 -20.35
CA PRO A 271 1.06 -3.69 -19.99
C PRO A 271 0.87 -5.12 -20.53
N ARG A 272 0.03 -5.90 -19.85
CA ARG A 272 -0.24 -7.30 -20.23
C ARG A 272 -1.09 -7.43 -21.50
N ASP A 273 -1.94 -6.44 -21.77
CA ASP A 273 -2.85 -6.44 -22.91
C ASP A 273 -2.37 -5.40 -23.94
N ASP A 274 -2.12 -5.85 -25.17
CA ASP A 274 -1.47 -5.06 -26.25
C ASP A 274 -2.42 -4.08 -26.98
N THR A 275 -3.66 -3.92 -26.52
CA THR A 275 -4.63 -3.03 -27.16
C THR A 275 -4.32 -1.57 -26.81
N LEU A 276 -3.51 -0.95 -27.65
CA LEU A 276 -3.26 0.49 -27.65
C LEU A 276 -4.44 1.22 -28.31
N GLU A 277 -5.54 1.42 -27.56
CA GLU A 277 -6.58 2.37 -27.99
C GLU A 277 -6.11 3.83 -27.87
N HIS A 278 -5.12 4.08 -27.00
CA HIS A 278 -4.55 5.39 -26.69
C HIS A 278 -3.02 5.31 -26.55
N ASP A 279 -2.36 6.47 -26.62
CA ASP A 279 -0.90 6.59 -26.49
C ASP A 279 -0.36 6.23 -25.10
N PHE A 280 -1.24 6.11 -24.09
CA PHE A 280 -0.90 5.77 -22.71
C PHE A 280 -1.57 4.47 -22.27
N GLN A 281 -0.96 3.82 -21.27
CA GLN A 281 -1.48 2.59 -20.67
C GLN A 281 -1.48 2.70 -19.14
N HIS A 282 -2.49 2.09 -18.51
CA HIS A 282 -2.68 2.19 -17.06
C HIS A 282 -1.62 1.39 -16.30
N LEU A 283 -0.95 2.05 -15.35
CA LEU A 283 -0.02 1.44 -14.40
C LEU A 283 -0.76 0.82 -13.20
N GLY A 284 -1.95 1.32 -12.89
CA GLY A 284 -2.74 0.96 -11.70
C GLY A 284 -3.03 2.16 -10.82
N THR A 285 -3.38 1.93 -9.56
CA THR A 285 -3.57 3.01 -8.56
C THR A 285 -2.28 3.28 -7.79
N LEU A 286 -2.09 4.52 -7.35
CA LEU A 286 -0.94 4.89 -6.51
C LEU A 286 -0.95 4.09 -5.19
N SER A 287 -2.12 3.93 -4.56
CA SER A 287 -2.28 3.08 -3.37
C SER A 287 -1.88 1.62 -3.60
N GLY A 288 -2.18 1.08 -4.79
CA GLY A 288 -1.83 -0.28 -5.19
C GLY A 288 -0.32 -0.44 -5.36
N MET A 289 0.36 0.53 -5.97
CA MET A 289 1.81 0.50 -6.12
C MET A 289 2.54 0.65 -4.79
N VAL A 290 2.09 1.55 -3.91
CA VAL A 290 2.62 1.66 -2.54
C VAL A 290 2.42 0.36 -1.77
N SER A 291 1.26 -0.30 -1.94
CA SER A 291 0.99 -1.61 -1.35
C SER A 291 1.91 -2.69 -1.93
N SER A 292 2.20 -2.65 -3.23
CA SER A 292 3.14 -3.54 -3.90
C SER A 292 4.55 -3.42 -3.31
N TYR A 293 5.03 -2.18 -3.15
CA TYR A 293 6.32 -1.92 -2.52
C TYR A 293 6.35 -2.33 -1.04
N TYR A 294 5.28 -2.06 -0.30
CA TYR A 294 5.14 -2.54 1.08
C TYR A 294 5.23 -4.07 1.17
N ASN A 295 4.56 -4.79 0.28
CA ASN A 295 4.60 -6.26 0.24
C ASN A 295 6.01 -6.75 -0.09
N TYR A 296 6.71 -6.13 -1.05
CA TYR A 296 8.12 -6.46 -1.36
C TYR A 296 9.04 -6.39 -0.14
N LEU A 297 8.77 -5.48 0.80
CA LEU A 297 9.58 -5.30 2.01
C LEU A 297 9.16 -6.17 3.20
N THR A 298 8.00 -6.83 3.13
CA THR A 298 7.37 -7.48 4.30
C THR A 298 6.97 -8.93 4.06
N VAL A 299 7.08 -9.40 2.82
CA VAL A 299 6.71 -10.74 2.38
C VAL A 299 7.90 -11.34 1.61
N SER A 300 8.24 -12.59 1.87
CA SER A 300 9.25 -13.33 1.11
C SER A 300 8.75 -13.75 -0.28
N GLU A 301 9.65 -14.21 -1.14
CA GLU A 301 9.32 -14.70 -2.49
C GLU A 301 8.30 -15.86 -2.47
N ASP A 302 8.32 -16.71 -1.43
CA ASP A 302 7.36 -17.80 -1.23
C ASP A 302 6.02 -17.35 -0.60
N GLY A 303 5.81 -16.04 -0.44
CA GLY A 303 4.55 -15.47 0.03
C GLY A 303 4.39 -15.40 1.54
N LYS A 304 5.41 -15.78 2.34
CA LYS A 304 5.33 -15.75 3.80
C LYS A 304 5.58 -14.36 4.35
N VAL A 305 4.83 -14.00 5.39
CA VAL A 305 5.04 -12.73 6.11
C VAL A 305 6.35 -12.80 6.89
N THR A 306 7.32 -11.96 6.52
CA THR A 306 8.61 -11.85 7.20
C THR A 306 8.63 -10.69 8.19
N ARG A 307 7.79 -9.66 7.96
CA ARG A 307 7.64 -8.49 8.83
C ARG A 307 6.19 -7.99 8.82
N LEU A 308 5.73 -7.44 9.94
CA LEU A 308 4.44 -6.72 9.99
C LEU A 308 4.55 -5.26 9.56
N THR A 309 5.74 -4.67 9.69
CA THR A 309 6.07 -3.28 9.38
C THR A 309 7.49 -3.22 8.81
N PRO A 310 7.73 -2.51 7.70
CA PRO A 310 9.07 -2.40 7.12
C PRO A 310 9.99 -1.55 8.02
N SER A 311 11.31 -1.69 7.85
CA SER A 311 12.30 -0.90 8.60
C SER A 311 12.43 0.54 8.10
N ILE A 312 11.86 0.85 6.95
CA ILE A 312 11.81 2.20 6.40
C ILE A 312 10.52 2.90 6.82
N GLY A 313 10.57 4.23 6.93
CA GLY A 313 9.39 5.04 7.21
C GLY A 313 8.49 5.22 5.97
N PRO A 314 7.25 5.70 6.13
CA PRO A 314 6.31 5.87 5.03
C PRO A 314 6.81 6.78 3.90
N ALA A 315 7.60 7.81 4.22
CA ALA A 315 8.15 8.72 3.22
C ALA A 315 8.98 8.01 2.13
N ALA A 316 9.62 6.88 2.45
CA ALA A 316 10.43 6.12 1.50
C ALA A 316 9.60 5.34 0.46
N LEU A 317 8.30 5.16 0.69
CA LEU A 317 7.41 4.50 -0.28
C LEU A 317 6.69 5.51 -1.18
N SER A 318 6.77 6.81 -0.86
CA SER A 318 6.09 7.87 -1.60
C SER A 318 6.87 8.25 -2.84
N LEU A 319 6.16 8.40 -3.96
CA LEU A 319 6.70 8.95 -5.19
C LEU A 319 6.85 10.48 -5.16
N SER A 320 6.23 11.15 -4.18
CA SER A 320 6.19 12.62 -4.08
C SER A 320 5.74 13.29 -5.39
N LEU A 321 4.73 12.71 -6.07
CA LEU A 321 4.21 13.24 -7.33
C LEU A 321 3.76 14.69 -7.18
N ARG A 322 4.14 15.52 -8.14
CA ARG A 322 3.76 16.94 -8.19
C ARG A 322 2.42 17.08 -8.90
N GLU A 323 1.52 17.86 -8.31
CA GLU A 323 0.23 18.17 -8.93
C GLU A 323 0.44 18.84 -10.29
N GLY A 324 -0.31 18.41 -11.30
CA GLY A 324 -0.18 18.92 -12.67
C GLY A 324 1.09 18.50 -13.42
N PHE A 325 1.93 17.63 -12.84
CA PHE A 325 3.10 17.10 -13.56
C PHE A 325 2.67 16.21 -14.72
N TYR A 326 3.16 16.52 -15.92
CA TYR A 326 3.05 15.65 -17.09
C TYR A 326 4.42 15.04 -17.43
N GLY A 327 5.49 15.84 -17.42
CA GLY A 327 6.83 15.38 -17.78
C GLY A 327 7.09 15.41 -19.28
N ASP A 328 8.36 15.34 -19.64
CA ASP A 328 8.81 15.55 -21.02
C ASP A 328 8.85 14.22 -21.79
N VAL A 329 9.42 13.19 -21.15
CA VAL A 329 9.63 11.87 -21.76
C VAL A 329 8.69 10.85 -21.14
N LEU A 330 8.65 10.76 -19.82
CA LEU A 330 7.81 9.77 -19.14
C LEU A 330 6.32 9.97 -19.43
N LYS A 331 5.84 11.22 -19.56
CA LYS A 331 4.44 11.58 -19.80
C LYS A 331 3.47 10.85 -18.84
N LEU A 332 3.13 11.51 -17.76
CA LEU A 332 2.29 10.97 -16.70
C LEU A 332 0.87 11.52 -16.80
N TRP A 333 -0.10 10.63 -16.95
CA TRP A 333 -1.50 10.95 -16.78
C TRP A 333 -1.94 10.52 -15.38
N MET A 334 -2.56 11.45 -14.66
CA MET A 334 -3.03 11.26 -13.29
C MET A 334 -4.54 11.47 -13.25
N PHE A 335 -5.30 10.42 -12.92
CA PHE A 335 -6.75 10.46 -12.88
C PHE A 335 -7.25 10.36 -11.45
N GLU A 336 -7.93 11.40 -10.98
CA GLU A 336 -8.72 11.33 -9.77
C GLU A 336 -10.04 10.62 -10.06
N VAL A 337 -10.29 9.50 -9.37
CA VAL A 337 -11.52 8.72 -9.53
C VAL A 337 -12.46 9.01 -8.38
N TRP A 338 -13.59 9.63 -8.70
CA TRP A 338 -14.64 9.97 -7.76
C TRP A 338 -15.78 8.95 -7.81
N PRO A 339 -16.46 8.70 -6.68
CA PRO A 339 -17.62 7.82 -6.66
C PRO A 339 -18.77 8.41 -7.47
N ARG A 340 -19.74 7.56 -7.83
CA ARG A 340 -20.89 7.96 -8.64
C ARG A 340 -21.72 9.07 -7.98
N SER A 341 -21.86 9.03 -6.65
CA SER A 341 -22.40 10.11 -5.85
C SER A 341 -21.36 11.23 -5.75
N LYS A 342 -21.32 12.13 -6.74
CA LYS A 342 -20.45 13.31 -6.69
C LYS A 342 -20.71 14.11 -5.40
N PRO A 343 -19.66 14.62 -4.71
CA PRO A 343 -19.84 15.76 -3.82
C PRO A 343 -20.33 16.95 -4.67
N GLU A 344 -21.34 17.67 -4.19
CA GLU A 344 -21.78 18.92 -4.81
C GLU A 344 -20.60 19.91 -4.86
N GLY A 345 -19.90 20.05 -6.01
CA GLY A 345 -18.78 20.99 -6.09
C GLY A 345 -17.91 20.93 -7.35
N LYS A 346 -18.20 21.86 -8.28
CA LYS A 346 -17.42 22.47 -9.39
C LYS A 346 -16.46 21.63 -10.25
N LEU A 347 -16.80 21.61 -11.55
CA LEU A 347 -15.91 21.29 -12.66
C LEU A 347 -14.71 22.25 -12.67
N ILE A 348 -13.52 21.70 -12.87
CA ILE A 348 -12.36 22.45 -13.35
C ILE A 348 -12.61 22.65 -14.85
N GLU A 349 -12.72 23.91 -15.28
CA GLU A 349 -12.75 24.24 -16.71
C GLU A 349 -11.38 23.91 -17.32
N ALA A 350 -11.42 23.36 -18.53
CA ALA A 350 -10.27 22.86 -19.30
C ALA A 350 -9.23 23.93 -19.63
#